data_AF-A0A0H3DL74-F1
#
_entry.id   AF-A0A0H3DL74-F1
#
_cell.length_a   1.000
_cell.length_b   1.000
_cell.length_c   1.000
_cell.angle_alpha   90.00
_cell.angle_beta   90.00
_cell.angle_gamma   90.00
#
_symmetry.space_group_name_H-M   'P 1'
#
loop_
_entity.id
_entity.type
_entity.pdbx_description
1 polymer ?
#
loop_
_entity_poly.entity_id
_entity_poly.type
_entity_poly.pdbx_seq_one_letter_code
_entity_poly.pdbx_strand_id
1 'polypeptide(L)'
;MTALDDGPMTGTDSHQDFWEWHEFTGGDGWAHLYLDSEMANPRLFMLLPWCLTDVRFPLEHDRPSISHRRVIPRPGRVCPVCAAQNEHRRIGVPRARS
;
A
#
# COMPACT_ATOMS: atom_id res chain seq x y z
N MET A 1 -49.69 -5.27 -13.69
CA MET A 1 -48.34 -5.71 -14.10
C MET A 1 -47.44 -4.50 -13.98
N THR A 2 -46.67 -4.43 -12.90
CA THR A 2 -45.68 -3.38 -12.65
C THR A 2 -44.37 -3.86 -13.27
N ALA A 3 -43.86 -3.14 -14.27
CA ALA A 3 -42.55 -3.38 -14.82
C ALA A 3 -41.51 -2.99 -13.75
N LEU A 4 -40.76 -3.98 -13.27
CA LEU A 4 -39.56 -3.75 -12.48
C LEU A 4 -38.49 -3.25 -13.45
N ASP A 5 -38.14 -1.99 -13.27
CA ASP A 5 -37.02 -1.33 -13.95
C ASP A 5 -35.73 -1.93 -13.37
N ASP A 6 -35.22 -3.00 -14.00
CA ASP A 6 -33.86 -3.52 -13.79
C ASP A 6 -32.87 -2.57 -14.46
N GLY A 7 -32.72 -1.38 -13.90
CA GLY A 7 -31.59 -0.53 -14.20
C GLY A 7 -30.30 -1.22 -13.75
N PRO A 8 -29.22 -1.24 -14.55
CA PRO A 8 -27.96 -1.79 -14.10
C PRO A 8 -27.48 -0.95 -12.91
N MET A 9 -27.31 -1.60 -11.75
CA MET A 9 -26.59 -1.05 -10.61
C MET A 9 -25.13 -0.81 -11.04
N THR A 10 -24.87 0.30 -11.72
CA THR A 10 -23.53 0.85 -11.90
C THR A 10 -23.11 1.50 -10.59
N GLY A 11 -22.93 0.67 -9.56
CA GLY A 11 -22.18 1.00 -8.36
C GLY A 11 -20.70 1.09 -8.73
N THR A 12 -20.32 2.29 -9.16
CA THR A 12 -18.96 2.70 -9.47
C THR A 12 -18.23 2.94 -8.15
N ASP A 13 -17.36 2.00 -7.78
CA ASP A 13 -16.10 2.33 -7.12
C ASP A 13 -15.12 1.20 -7.45
N SER A 14 -14.58 1.24 -8.67
CA SER A 14 -13.26 0.66 -8.92
C SER A 14 -12.27 1.49 -8.12
N HIS A 15 -12.19 1.24 -6.81
CA HIS A 15 -11.07 1.72 -6.00
C HIS A 15 -9.84 1.07 -6.62
N GLN A 16 -9.18 1.78 -7.53
CA GLN A 16 -7.95 1.31 -8.15
C GLN A 16 -6.97 1.10 -7.01
N ASP A 17 -6.58 -0.15 -6.79
CA ASP A 17 -5.61 -0.46 -5.75
C ASP A 17 -4.31 0.28 -6.07
N PHE A 18 -3.77 0.97 -5.07
CA PHE A 18 -2.60 1.81 -5.22
C PHE A 18 -1.63 1.55 -4.09
N TRP A 19 -0.38 1.97 -4.28
CA TRP A 19 0.68 1.70 -3.34
C TRP A 19 0.91 2.89 -2.42
N GLU A 20 1.29 2.60 -1.18
CA GLU A 20 1.41 3.57 -0.11
C GLU A 20 2.71 3.41 0.63
N TRP A 21 3.31 4.54 0.99
CA TRP A 21 4.51 4.54 1.80
C TRP A 21 4.15 4.30 3.27
N HIS A 22 4.72 3.26 3.87
CA HIS A 22 4.67 2.99 5.30
C HIS A 22 6.05 2.62 5.84
N GLU A 23 6.30 2.93 7.10
CA GLU A 23 7.55 2.60 7.76
C GLU A 23 7.48 1.19 8.37
N PHE A 24 8.50 0.36 8.12
CA PHE A 24 8.64 -0.93 8.78
C PHE A 24 9.45 -0.77 10.09
N THR A 25 8.75 -0.37 11.13
CA THR A 25 9.33 0.02 12.43
C THR A 25 9.89 -1.16 13.24
N GLY A 26 9.39 -2.38 13.00
CA GLY A 26 9.89 -3.59 13.67
C GLY A 26 11.13 -4.22 13.02
N GLY A 27 11.57 -3.70 11.86
CA GLY A 27 12.73 -4.19 11.14
C GLY A 27 13.75 -3.09 10.84
N ASP A 28 13.91 -2.74 9.57
CA ASP A 28 14.94 -1.81 9.10
C ASP A 28 14.66 -0.33 9.42
N GLY A 29 13.44 0.01 9.83
CA GLY A 29 13.01 1.39 10.05
C GLY A 29 13.02 2.22 8.77
N TRP A 30 12.88 1.57 7.61
CA TRP A 30 12.80 2.23 6.31
C TRP A 30 11.36 2.34 5.85
N ALA A 31 11.10 3.31 4.98
CA ALA A 31 9.84 3.40 4.25
C ALA A 31 9.83 2.38 3.11
N HIS A 32 8.78 1.56 3.06
CA HIS A 32 8.46 0.61 2.00
C HIS A 32 7.09 0.91 1.41
N LEU A 33 6.83 0.39 0.22
CA LEU A 33 5.53 0.49 -0.45
C LEU A 33 4.69 -0.73 -0.12
N TYR A 34 3.45 -0.52 0.32
CA TYR A 34 2.44 -1.56 0.56
C TYR A 34 1.17 -1.25 -0.23
N LEU A 35 0.37 -2.26 -0.56
CA LEU A 35 -0.92 -2.04 -1.21
C LEU A 35 -1.92 -1.42 -0.23
N ASP A 36 -2.66 -0.39 -0.66
CA ASP A 36 -3.71 0.26 0.12
C ASP A 36 -4.77 -0.76 0.57
N SER A 37 -5.18 -1.67 -0.34
CA SER A 37 -6.15 -2.71 -0.03
C SER A 37 -5.70 -3.65 1.10
N GLU A 38 -4.42 -4.02 1.11
CA GLU A 38 -3.83 -4.85 2.16
C GLU A 38 -3.70 -4.08 3.48
N MET A 39 -3.27 -2.82 3.41
CA MET A 39 -3.13 -1.96 4.59
C MET A 39 -4.47 -1.64 5.25
N ALA A 40 -5.54 -1.56 4.47
CA ALA A 40 -6.91 -1.34 4.93
C ALA A 40 -7.58 -2.59 5.51
N ASN A 41 -7.02 -3.79 5.26
CA ASN A 41 -7.59 -5.05 5.74
C ASN A 41 -7.07 -5.39 7.15
N PRO A 42 -7.88 -5.26 8.21
CA PRO A 42 -7.44 -5.54 9.59
C PRO A 42 -7.22 -7.02 9.87
N ARG A 43 -7.63 -7.92 8.97
CA ARG A 43 -7.46 -9.38 9.11
C ARG A 43 -6.14 -9.87 8.50
N LEU A 44 -5.42 -9.03 7.76
CA LEU A 44 -4.15 -9.38 7.17
C LEU A 44 -3.02 -9.10 8.18
N PHE A 45 -2.37 -10.15 8.65
CA PHE A 45 -1.32 -10.05 9.69
C PHE A 45 0.09 -10.07 9.11
N MET A 46 0.25 -10.57 7.89
CA MET A 46 1.50 -10.56 7.13
C MET A 46 1.28 -9.75 5.86
N LEU A 47 2.14 -8.78 5.62
CA LEU A 47 2.04 -7.83 4.52
C LEU A 47 3.28 -7.96 3.63
N LEU A 48 3.06 -8.03 2.32
CA LEU A 48 4.14 -8.15 1.34
C LEU A 48 4.47 -6.76 0.79
N PRO A 49 5.57 -6.12 1.20
CA PRO A 49 5.99 -4.87 0.59
C PRO A 49 6.37 -5.09 -0.88
N TRP A 50 6.26 -4.04 -1.70
CA TRP A 50 6.57 -4.12 -3.14
C TRP A 50 7.94 -4.74 -3.39
N CYS A 51 8.96 -4.31 -2.64
CA CYS A 51 10.34 -4.78 -2.83
C CYS A 51 10.53 -6.30 -2.76
N LEU A 52 9.54 -7.04 -2.27
CA LEU A 52 9.55 -8.49 -2.13
C LEU A 52 8.60 -9.24 -3.09
N THR A 53 7.84 -8.55 -3.95
CA THR A 53 6.83 -9.19 -4.83
C THR A 53 7.42 -10.19 -5.82
N ASP A 54 8.67 -9.97 -6.25
CA ASP A 54 9.36 -10.82 -7.22
C ASP A 54 10.35 -11.80 -6.56
N VAL A 55 10.36 -11.87 -5.22
CA VAL A 55 11.24 -12.77 -4.47
C VAL A 55 10.55 -14.14 -4.34
N ARG A 56 11.28 -15.23 -4.64
CA ARG A 56 10.70 -16.59 -4.65
C ARG A 56 10.13 -17.03 -3.30
N PHE A 57 10.77 -16.64 -2.20
CA PHE A 57 10.36 -16.98 -0.83
C PHE A 57 10.53 -15.73 0.04
N PRO A 58 9.62 -14.75 -0.07
CA PRO A 58 9.75 -13.49 0.65
C PRO A 58 9.49 -13.69 2.14
N LEU A 59 10.22 -12.95 2.96
CA LEU A 59 9.87 -12.78 4.37
C LEU A 59 8.94 -11.58 4.47
N GLU A 60 7.64 -11.86 4.55
CA GLU A 60 6.61 -10.84 4.73
C GLU A 60 6.80 -10.10 6.06
N HIS A 61 6.27 -8.89 6.11
CA HIS A 61 6.36 -8.03 7.28
C HIS A 61 5.11 -8.19 8.15
N ASP A 62 5.29 -8.27 9.47
CA ASP A 62 4.16 -8.37 10.38
C ASP A 62 3.43 -7.02 10.51
N ARG A 63 2.10 -7.07 10.47
CA ARG A 63 1.23 -5.89 10.51
C ARG A 63 1.49 -4.94 11.69
N PRO A 64 1.75 -5.42 12.93
CA PRO A 64 2.05 -4.56 14.07
C PRO A 64 3.38 -3.78 13.93
N SER A 65 4.30 -4.29 13.12
CA SER A 65 5.60 -3.65 12.86
C SER A 65 5.57 -2.64 11.72
N ILE A 66 4.40 -2.37 11.12
CA ILE A 66 4.23 -1.41 10.03
C ILE A 66 3.41 -0.22 10.53
N SER A 67 3.88 0.98 10.22
CA SER A 67 3.20 2.22 10.61
C SER A 67 1.73 2.22 10.14
N HIS A 68 0.80 2.47 11.06
CA HIS A 68 -0.63 2.51 10.72
C HIS A 68 -0.97 3.62 9.73
N ARG A 69 -0.27 4.75 9.82
CA ARG A 69 -0.47 5.88 8.92
C ARG A 69 0.53 5.81 7.77
N ARG A 70 0.08 6.28 6.60
CA ARG A 70 0.95 6.59 5.47
C ARG A 70 2.01 7.60 5.90
N VAL A 71 3.24 7.41 5.44
CA VAL A 71 4.37 8.28 5.79
C VAL A 71 4.87 9.05 4.57
N ILE A 72 5.52 10.17 4.83
CA ILE A 72 6.38 10.84 3.85
C ILE A 72 7.77 10.25 4.06
N PRO A 73 8.33 9.47 3.10
CA PRO A 73 9.64 8.86 3.26
C PRO A 73 10.71 9.92 3.56
N ARG A 74 11.53 9.68 4.58
CA ARG A 74 12.62 10.60 4.94
C ARG A 74 13.84 10.30 4.06
N PRO A 75 14.62 11.31 3.64
CA PRO A 75 15.88 11.08 2.94
C PRO A 75 16.80 10.13 3.70
N GLY A 76 17.37 9.13 3.02
CA GLY A 76 18.22 8.10 3.64
C GLY A 76 17.49 7.05 4.48
N ARG A 77 16.14 7.07 4.52
CA ARG A 77 15.29 6.07 5.22
C ARG A 77 14.20 5.53 4.29
N VAL A 78 14.60 5.22 3.06
CA VAL A 78 13.71 4.69 2.02
C VAL A 78 14.32 3.40 1.51
N CYS A 79 13.51 2.35 1.39
CA CYS A 79 13.94 1.12 0.74
C CYS A 79 14.37 1.40 -0.71
N PRO A 80 15.62 1.08 -1.11
CA PRO A 80 16.13 1.38 -2.45
C PRO A 80 15.32 0.73 -3.57
N VAL A 81 14.82 -0.49 -3.34
CA VAL A 81 14.00 -1.21 -4.32
C VAL A 81 12.64 -0.52 -4.48
N CYS A 82 11.98 -0.15 -3.38
CA CYS A 82 10.74 0.61 -3.44
C CYS A 82 10.95 1.99 -4.09
N ALA A 83 12.07 2.66 -3.79
CA ALA A 83 12.42 3.95 -4.39
C ALA A 83 12.58 3.85 -5.91
N ALA A 84 13.36 2.86 -6.38
CA ALA A 84 13.56 2.61 -7.81
C ALA A 84 12.23 2.28 -8.53
N GLN A 85 11.35 1.50 -7.92
CA GLN A 85 10.02 1.22 -8.49
C GLN A 85 9.15 2.49 -8.57
N ASN A 86 9.24 3.34 -7.56
CA ASN A 86 8.48 4.60 -7.54
C ASN A 86 8.91 5.57 -8.64
N GLU A 87 10.18 5.61 -9.02
CA GLU A 87 10.66 6.45 -10.14
C GLU A 87 9.91 6.14 -11.45
N HIS A 88 9.50 4.89 -11.64
CA HIS A 88 8.77 4.45 -12.84
C HIS A 88 7.27 4.71 -12.77
N ARG A 89 6.66 4.60 -11.57
CA ARG A 89 5.20 4.63 -11.39
C ARG A 89 4.63 5.90 -10.78
N ARG A 90 5.48 6.81 -10.28
CA ARG A 90 5.08 8.11 -9.71
C ARG A 90 4.01 7.99 -8.61
N ILE A 91 4.20 7.04 -7.70
CA ILE A 91 3.30 6.78 -6.58
C ILE A 91 3.32 8.00 -5.66
N GLY A 92 2.12 8.53 -5.38
CA GLY A 92 1.94 9.75 -4.62
C GLY A 92 2.45 9.60 -3.19
N VAL A 93 3.38 10.47 -2.79
CA VAL A 93 3.71 10.66 -1.39
C VAL A 93 2.61 11.51 -0.76
N PRO A 94 2.08 11.16 0.44
CA PRO A 94 1.12 12.02 1.13
C PRO A 94 1.65 13.44 1.21
N ARG A 95 0.83 14.45 0.88
CA ARG A 95 1.24 15.84 1.08
C ARG A 95 1.33 16.09 2.58
N ALA A 96 2.40 16.75 3.03
CA ALA A 96 2.46 17.28 4.38
C ALA A 96 1.25 18.21 4.55
N ARG A 97 0.38 17.92 5.52
CA ARG A 97 -0.61 18.90 5.95
C ARG A 97 0.15 20.01 6.65
N SER A 98 0.30 21.15 5.97
CA SER A 98 0.78 22.41 6.53
C SER A 98 -0.10 22.89 7.67
#